data_AF-A0A170VTG1-F1
#
_entry.id   AF-A0A170VTG1-F1
#
_cell.length_a   1.000
_cell.length_b   1.000
_cell.length_c   1.000
_cell.angle_alpha   90.00
_cell.angle_beta   90.00
_cell.angle_gamma   90.00
#
_symmetry.space_group_name_H-M   'P 1'
#
loop_
_entity.id
_entity.type
_entity.pdbx_description
1 polymer ?
#
loop_
_entity_poly.entity_id
_entity_poly.type
_entity_poly.pdbx_seq_one_letter_code
_entity_poly.pdbx_strand_id
1 'polypeptide(L)'
;EEAYFPKLDSLVSSRVWPPRFANSKIRDINREVDQIKFDIQDLERWRDRIFSAIHSGVVVNDEGKSVELTESRGIDILGNIIESSIISANKNLYGDLHNLGHVAIALCHDPENKNTGNFSVMGDTATAMRDPIFYRWHAFIDDLFQEHKNTLPRYTEEQT
;
A
#
# COMPACT_ATOMS: atom_id res chain seq x y z
N GLU A 1 0.07 12.80 -13.63
CA GLU A 1 0.77 14.08 -13.85
C GLU A 1 2.28 13.92 -13.72
N GLU A 2 2.85 13.49 -12.58
CA GLU A 2 4.32 13.33 -12.48
C GLU A 2 4.85 12.16 -13.32
N ALA A 3 6.02 12.39 -13.94
CA ALA A 3 6.85 11.36 -14.55
C ALA A 3 8.10 11.15 -13.69
N TYR A 4 8.73 9.97 -13.80
CA TYR A 4 10.02 9.71 -13.19
C TYR A 4 10.90 8.82 -14.06
N PHE A 5 12.14 9.26 -14.29
CA PHE A 5 13.14 8.55 -15.06
C PHE A 5 14.33 8.25 -14.15
N PRO A 6 14.45 7.02 -13.62
CA PRO A 6 15.37 6.73 -12.52
C PRO A 6 16.84 6.88 -12.90
N LYS A 7 17.18 6.71 -14.20
CA LYS A 7 18.57 6.65 -14.71
C LYS A 7 19.45 5.66 -13.93
N LEU A 8 18.83 4.63 -13.35
CA LEU A 8 19.49 3.53 -12.66
C LEU A 8 19.69 2.37 -13.61
N ASP A 9 20.80 1.67 -13.43
CA ASP A 9 21.12 0.41 -14.10
C ASP A 9 21.34 -0.69 -13.05
N SER A 10 20.96 -1.92 -13.38
CA SER A 10 21.11 -3.07 -12.50
C SER A 10 22.11 -4.04 -13.12
N LEU A 11 23.30 -4.15 -12.50
CA LEU A 11 24.35 -5.08 -12.94
C LEU A 11 23.90 -6.56 -12.86
N VAL A 12 23.05 -6.89 -11.89
CA VAL A 12 22.54 -8.26 -11.69
C VAL A 12 21.61 -8.67 -12.82
N SER A 13 20.68 -7.80 -13.19
CA SER A 13 19.73 -8.09 -14.29
C SER A 13 20.25 -7.70 -15.67
N SER A 14 21.35 -6.94 -15.73
CA SER A 14 21.87 -6.28 -16.94
C SER A 14 20.80 -5.48 -17.68
N ARG A 15 19.92 -4.82 -16.91
CA ARG A 15 18.79 -4.02 -17.42
C ARG A 15 18.67 -2.71 -16.64
N VAL A 16 18.26 -1.68 -17.37
CA VAL A 16 17.87 -0.39 -16.79
C VAL A 16 16.53 -0.50 -16.06
N TRP A 17 16.36 0.30 -15.02
CA TRP A 17 15.08 0.44 -14.32
C TRP A 17 14.06 1.15 -15.21
N PRO A 18 12.88 0.56 -15.48
CA PRO A 18 11.86 1.18 -16.33
C PRO A 18 11.41 2.53 -15.79
N PRO A 19 11.28 3.56 -16.66
CA PRO A 19 10.71 4.84 -16.26
C PRO A 19 9.18 4.78 -16.15
N ARG A 20 8.61 5.74 -15.45
CA ARG A 20 7.17 6.02 -15.45
C ARG A 20 6.92 7.32 -16.19
N PHE A 21 6.26 7.24 -17.35
CA PHE A 21 5.96 8.41 -18.17
C PHE A 21 4.88 9.28 -17.51
N ALA A 22 4.83 10.55 -17.92
CA ALA A 22 3.81 11.47 -17.43
C ALA A 22 2.42 10.91 -17.79
N ASN A 23 1.49 11.02 -16.84
CA ASN A 23 0.09 10.59 -17.00
C ASN A 23 -0.10 9.08 -17.22
N SER A 24 0.89 8.26 -16.89
CA SER A 24 0.70 6.81 -16.75
C SER A 24 -0.45 6.52 -15.78
N LYS A 25 -1.29 5.54 -16.15
CA LYS A 25 -2.41 5.08 -15.33
C LYS A 25 -2.09 3.71 -14.76
N ILE A 26 -2.41 3.51 -13.49
CA ILE A 26 -2.47 2.18 -12.90
C ILE A 26 -3.62 1.39 -13.55
N ARG A 27 -3.43 0.09 -13.67
CA ARG A 27 -4.32 -0.86 -14.33
C ARG A 27 -4.30 -2.17 -13.55
N ASP A 28 -5.31 -3.00 -13.77
CA ASP A 28 -5.36 -4.34 -13.19
C ASP A 28 -4.10 -5.13 -13.55
N ILE A 29 -3.56 -5.87 -12.59
CA ILE A 29 -2.31 -6.60 -12.73
C ILE A 29 -2.63 -8.07 -12.97
N ASN A 30 -2.05 -8.64 -14.02
CA ASN A 30 -2.13 -10.07 -14.31
C ASN A 30 -0.79 -10.57 -14.85
N ARG A 31 0.13 -10.89 -13.94
CA ARG A 31 1.49 -11.36 -14.29
C ARG A 31 1.72 -12.75 -13.72
N GLU A 32 1.38 -13.75 -14.52
CA GLU A 32 1.56 -15.16 -14.15
C GLU A 32 3.01 -15.49 -13.79
N VAL A 33 3.98 -14.90 -14.50
CA VAL A 33 5.43 -15.10 -14.26
C VAL A 33 5.87 -14.64 -12.87
N ASP A 34 5.22 -13.60 -12.33
CA ASP A 34 5.51 -13.04 -11.01
C ASP A 34 4.56 -13.61 -9.94
N GLN A 35 3.59 -14.45 -10.33
CA GLN A 35 2.53 -14.99 -9.47
C GLN A 35 1.67 -13.89 -8.80
N ILE A 36 1.45 -12.77 -9.50
CA ILE A 36 0.68 -11.64 -8.98
C ILE A 36 -0.52 -11.39 -9.89
N LYS A 37 -1.71 -11.39 -9.27
CA LYS A 37 -2.97 -11.04 -9.92
C LYS A 37 -3.91 -10.33 -8.96
N PHE A 38 -4.30 -9.11 -9.28
CA PHE A 38 -5.29 -8.32 -8.53
C PHE A 38 -5.81 -7.18 -9.40
N ASP A 39 -7.01 -6.70 -9.07
CA ASP A 39 -7.65 -5.60 -9.79
C ASP A 39 -7.55 -4.31 -8.97
N ILE A 40 -7.61 -3.14 -9.62
CA ILE A 40 -7.60 -1.86 -8.90
C ILE A 40 -8.79 -1.75 -7.91
N GLN A 41 -9.90 -2.40 -8.24
CA GLN A 41 -11.07 -2.50 -7.37
C GLN A 41 -10.79 -3.26 -6.07
N ASP A 42 -9.80 -4.16 -6.02
CA ASP A 42 -9.38 -4.80 -4.76
C ASP A 42 -8.81 -3.76 -3.79
N LEU A 43 -7.93 -2.88 -4.29
CA LEU A 43 -7.35 -1.78 -3.49
C LEU A 43 -8.43 -0.83 -2.97
N GLU A 44 -9.39 -0.48 -3.82
CA GLU A 44 -10.53 0.38 -3.43
C GLU A 44 -11.40 -0.29 -2.35
N ARG A 45 -11.72 -1.57 -2.51
CA ARG A 45 -12.49 -2.34 -1.51
C ARG A 45 -11.75 -2.42 -0.17
N TRP A 46 -10.45 -2.66 -0.17
CA TRP A 46 -9.67 -2.73 1.06
C TRP A 46 -9.60 -1.37 1.76
N ARG A 47 -9.35 -0.29 1.01
CA ARG A 47 -9.43 1.07 1.54
C ARG A 47 -10.77 1.32 2.25
N ASP A 48 -11.89 1.02 1.59
CA ASP A 48 -13.22 1.30 2.14
C ASP A 48 -13.52 0.48 3.40
N ARG A 49 -13.06 -0.78 3.43
CA ARG A 49 -13.16 -1.64 4.63
C ARG A 49 -12.31 -1.13 5.77
N ILE A 50 -11.11 -0.63 5.49
CA ILE A 50 -10.21 -0.07 6.50
C ILE A 50 -10.83 1.20 7.09
N PHE A 51 -11.31 2.15 6.27
CA PHE A 51 -12.04 3.32 6.79
C PHE A 51 -13.26 2.92 7.62
N SER A 52 -14.04 1.93 7.17
CA SER A 52 -15.20 1.44 7.92
C SER A 52 -14.81 0.89 9.29
N ALA A 53 -13.69 0.18 9.40
CA ALA A 53 -13.19 -0.36 10.66
C ALA A 53 -12.63 0.74 11.58
N ILE A 54 -11.97 1.75 11.01
CA ILE A 54 -11.51 2.92 11.76
C ILE A 54 -12.69 3.67 12.36
N HIS A 55 -13.71 3.99 11.54
CA HIS A 55 -14.87 4.77 11.99
C HIS A 55 -15.78 4.01 12.96
N SER A 56 -15.81 2.67 12.90
CA SER A 56 -16.51 1.85 13.89
C SER A 56 -15.74 1.70 15.21
N GLY A 57 -14.44 2.02 15.22
CA GLY A 57 -13.53 1.78 16.33
C GLY A 57 -13.17 0.30 16.54
N VAL A 58 -13.54 -0.59 15.63
CA VAL A 58 -13.30 -2.04 15.75
C VAL A 58 -12.88 -2.68 14.43
N VAL A 59 -11.90 -3.58 14.48
CA VAL A 59 -11.55 -4.48 13.38
C VAL A 59 -12.12 -5.88 13.64
N VAL A 60 -12.28 -6.68 12.60
CA VAL A 60 -12.71 -8.09 12.69
C VAL A 60 -11.51 -8.97 12.39
N ASN A 61 -11.11 -9.82 13.35
CA ASN A 61 -10.02 -10.76 13.14
C ASN A 61 -10.43 -11.94 12.23
N ASP A 62 -9.49 -12.83 11.93
CA ASP A 62 -9.69 -14.05 11.13
C ASP A 62 -10.69 -15.04 11.73
N GLU A 63 -10.86 -15.04 13.05
CA GLU A 63 -11.90 -15.81 13.77
C GLU A 63 -13.30 -15.15 13.73
N GLY A 64 -13.44 -13.98 13.13
CA GLY A 64 -14.70 -13.22 13.10
C GLY A 64 -15.03 -12.45 14.39
N LYS A 65 -14.07 -12.36 15.32
CA LYS A 65 -14.21 -11.59 16.57
C LYS A 65 -13.85 -10.13 16.35
N SER A 66 -14.59 -9.24 17.00
CA SER A 66 -14.29 -7.81 17.03
C SER A 66 -13.11 -7.54 17.96
N VAL A 67 -12.15 -6.74 17.49
CA VAL A 67 -10.98 -6.27 18.23
C VAL A 67 -11.03 -4.74 18.22
N GLU A 68 -11.04 -4.14 19.41
CA GLU A 68 -11.14 -2.69 19.57
C GLU A 68 -9.85 -1.96 19.19
N LEU A 69 -10.01 -0.84 18.49
CA LEU A 69 -8.94 0.08 18.14
C LEU A 69 -8.74 1.10 19.26
N THR A 70 -8.08 0.67 20.33
CA THR A 70 -7.83 1.53 21.50
C THR A 70 -6.73 2.57 21.25
N GLU A 71 -6.65 3.60 22.09
CA GLU A 71 -5.59 4.62 22.02
C GLU A 71 -4.17 4.01 22.03
N SER A 72 -3.95 2.98 22.83
CA SER A 72 -2.63 2.37 23.04
C SER A 72 -2.25 1.31 22.02
N ARG A 73 -3.23 0.63 21.39
CA ARG A 73 -2.99 -0.52 20.51
C ARG A 73 -3.58 -0.40 19.11
N GLY A 74 -4.55 0.48 18.90
CA GLY A 74 -5.26 0.63 17.64
C GLY A 74 -4.32 0.93 16.47
N ILE A 75 -3.35 1.81 16.67
CA ILE A 75 -2.40 2.17 15.61
C ILE A 75 -1.47 1.01 15.19
N ASP A 76 -1.06 0.16 16.13
CA ASP A 76 -0.22 -1.01 15.85
C ASP A 76 -1.03 -2.08 15.08
N ILE A 77 -2.27 -2.31 15.48
CA ILE A 77 -3.20 -3.19 14.77
C ILE A 77 -3.42 -2.69 13.33
N LEU A 78 -3.68 -1.40 13.16
CA LEU A 78 -3.86 -0.79 11.85
C LEU A 78 -2.59 -0.82 11.01
N GLY A 79 -1.41 -0.65 11.61
CA GLY A 79 -0.12 -0.79 10.92
C GLY A 79 0.01 -2.17 10.26
N ASN A 80 -0.24 -3.21 11.04
CA ASN A 80 -0.22 -4.60 10.57
C ASN A 80 -1.30 -4.91 9.53
N ILE A 81 -2.40 -4.16 9.52
CA ILE A 81 -3.49 -4.28 8.54
C ILE A 81 -3.15 -3.55 7.23
N ILE A 82 -2.67 -2.31 7.31
CA ILE A 82 -2.50 -1.39 6.17
C ILE A 82 -1.23 -1.70 5.38
N GLU A 83 -0.09 -1.91 6.05
CA GLU A 83 1.12 -2.47 5.41
C GLU A 83 0.80 -3.84 4.82
N SER A 84 0.00 -4.58 5.61
CA SER A 84 -0.13 -6.03 5.68
C SER A 84 1.17 -6.73 6.07
N SER A 85 1.20 -7.21 7.31
CA SER A 85 2.28 -8.05 7.84
C SER A 85 1.75 -9.46 8.15
N ILE A 86 2.63 -10.43 8.43
CA ILE A 86 2.20 -11.81 8.78
C ILE A 86 1.30 -11.87 10.03
N ILE A 87 1.35 -10.83 10.87
CA ILE A 87 0.54 -10.71 12.08
C ILE A 87 -0.69 -9.80 11.89
N SER A 88 -1.06 -9.49 10.64
CA SER A 88 -2.31 -8.79 10.32
C SER A 88 -3.52 -9.52 10.91
N ALA A 89 -4.44 -8.78 11.52
CA ALA A 89 -5.61 -9.35 12.19
C ALA A 89 -6.50 -10.17 11.24
N ASN A 90 -6.62 -9.77 9.97
CA ASN A 90 -7.39 -10.49 8.96
C ASN A 90 -7.00 -10.08 7.53
N LYS A 91 -6.01 -10.75 6.94
CA LYS A 91 -5.55 -10.48 5.57
C LYS A 91 -6.64 -10.69 4.51
N ASN A 92 -7.54 -11.65 4.70
CA ASN A 92 -8.59 -11.92 3.72
C ASN A 92 -9.60 -10.77 3.64
N LEU A 93 -9.89 -10.14 4.78
CA LEU A 93 -10.82 -9.02 4.86
C LEU A 93 -10.18 -7.70 4.42
N TYR A 94 -9.00 -7.38 4.96
CA TYR A 94 -8.38 -6.07 4.79
C TYR A 94 -7.28 -6.01 3.72
N GLY A 95 -6.82 -7.16 3.23
CA GLY A 95 -5.94 -7.24 2.08
C GLY A 95 -4.50 -6.82 2.33
N ASP A 96 -3.89 -6.32 1.26
CA ASP A 96 -2.48 -5.93 1.19
C ASP A 96 -2.31 -4.56 0.52
N LEU A 97 -3.02 -3.56 1.05
CA LEU A 97 -3.23 -2.26 0.40
C LEU A 97 -1.92 -1.54 0.09
N HIS A 98 -1.07 -1.31 1.10
CA HIS A 98 0.20 -0.59 0.94
C HIS A 98 1.12 -1.27 -0.09
N ASN A 99 1.38 -2.57 0.07
CA ASN A 99 2.34 -3.27 -0.77
C ASN A 99 1.81 -3.46 -2.19
N LEU A 100 0.52 -3.80 -2.37
CA LEU A 100 -0.04 -3.95 -3.72
C LEU A 100 -0.24 -2.59 -4.42
N GLY A 101 -0.36 -1.49 -3.68
CA GLY A 101 -0.23 -0.14 -4.25
C GLY A 101 1.16 0.12 -4.82
N HIS A 102 2.22 -0.25 -4.10
CA HIS A 102 3.60 -0.23 -4.63
C HIS A 102 3.71 -1.04 -5.94
N VAL A 103 3.17 -2.26 -5.95
CA VAL A 103 3.17 -3.15 -7.13
C VAL A 103 2.40 -2.54 -8.31
N ALA A 104 1.20 -2.00 -8.08
CA ALA A 104 0.38 -1.39 -9.12
C ALA A 104 1.08 -0.21 -9.79
N ILE A 105 1.77 0.63 -9.01
CA ILE A 105 2.56 1.74 -9.53
C ILE A 105 3.81 1.22 -10.25
N ALA A 106 4.51 0.24 -9.66
CA ALA A 106 5.74 -0.32 -10.20
C ALA A 106 5.56 -0.91 -11.60
N LEU A 107 4.40 -1.53 -11.85
CA LEU A 107 4.06 -2.26 -13.06
C LEU A 107 3.11 -1.51 -14.01
N CYS A 108 2.76 -0.25 -13.74
CA CYS A 108 1.82 0.49 -14.59
C CYS A 108 2.19 0.55 -16.08
N HIS A 109 3.49 0.38 -16.39
CA HIS A 109 4.04 0.33 -17.74
C HIS A 109 3.89 -1.04 -18.43
N ASP A 110 3.78 -2.15 -17.69
CA ASP A 110 3.64 -3.51 -18.23
C ASP A 110 2.83 -4.44 -17.29
N PRO A 111 1.53 -4.17 -17.09
CA PRO A 111 0.71 -4.85 -16.07
C PRO A 111 0.37 -6.31 -16.39
N GLU A 112 0.50 -6.73 -17.65
CA GLU A 112 0.19 -8.08 -18.14
C GLU A 112 1.45 -8.85 -18.60
N ASN A 113 2.65 -8.30 -18.33
CA ASN A 113 3.93 -8.85 -18.80
C ASN A 113 4.00 -9.05 -20.33
N LYS A 114 3.33 -8.20 -21.13
CA LYS A 114 3.34 -8.27 -22.60
C LYS A 114 4.67 -7.79 -23.19
N ASN A 115 5.36 -6.92 -22.47
CA ASN A 115 6.63 -6.32 -22.90
C ASN A 115 7.84 -6.89 -22.16
N THR A 116 7.65 -7.88 -21.28
CA THR A 116 8.71 -8.46 -20.42
C THR A 116 9.45 -7.42 -19.58
N GLY A 117 8.74 -6.36 -19.20
CA GLY A 117 9.25 -5.30 -18.33
C GLY A 117 9.39 -5.79 -16.90
N ASN A 118 10.50 -5.41 -16.25
CA ASN A 118 10.69 -5.62 -14.82
C ASN A 118 9.88 -4.59 -14.02
N PHE A 119 9.79 -4.75 -12.71
CA PHE A 119 9.29 -3.69 -11.83
C PHE A 119 10.10 -2.39 -12.01
N SER A 120 9.42 -1.24 -12.01
CA SER A 120 10.11 0.05 -11.85
C SER A 120 10.49 0.27 -10.38
N VAL A 121 11.16 1.39 -10.09
CA VAL A 121 11.74 1.67 -8.76
C VAL A 121 10.75 1.57 -7.59
N MET A 122 9.46 1.77 -7.84
CA MET A 122 8.42 1.61 -6.81
C MET A 122 8.26 0.17 -6.30
N GLY A 123 8.77 -0.83 -7.02
CA GLY A 123 8.71 -2.24 -6.64
C GLY A 123 9.87 -2.72 -5.77
N ASP A 124 10.84 -1.86 -5.47
CA ASP A 124 12.01 -2.21 -4.64
C ASP A 124 12.21 -1.17 -3.54
N THR A 125 12.23 -1.62 -2.28
CA THR A 125 12.33 -0.76 -1.10
C THR A 125 13.61 0.07 -1.06
N ALA A 126 14.71 -0.39 -1.66
CA ALA A 126 15.96 0.36 -1.74
C ALA A 126 15.91 1.52 -2.75
N THR A 127 14.92 1.53 -3.65
CA THR A 127 14.82 2.53 -4.73
C THR A 127 13.51 3.32 -4.75
N ALA A 128 12.46 2.84 -4.08
CA ALA A 128 11.10 3.41 -4.14
C ALA A 128 11.05 4.89 -3.77
N MET A 129 11.74 5.30 -2.70
CA MET A 129 11.78 6.70 -2.24
C MET A 129 12.37 7.68 -3.26
N ARG A 130 12.97 7.20 -4.36
CA ARG A 130 13.49 8.06 -5.42
C ARG A 130 12.40 8.57 -6.37
N ASP A 131 11.27 7.86 -6.51
CA ASP A 131 10.15 8.31 -7.34
C ASP A 131 9.25 9.26 -6.55
N PRO A 132 8.95 10.49 -7.04
CA PRO A 132 8.04 11.42 -6.36
C PRO A 132 6.67 10.84 -6.00
N ILE A 133 6.15 9.84 -6.73
CA ILE A 133 4.87 9.20 -6.39
C ILE A 133 4.92 8.41 -5.09
N PHE A 134 6.11 8.01 -4.62
CA PHE A 134 6.28 7.37 -3.32
C PHE A 134 5.62 8.22 -2.23
N TYR A 135 5.92 9.52 -2.22
CA TYR A 135 5.41 10.44 -1.22
C TYR A 135 3.91 10.68 -1.36
N ARG A 136 3.36 10.65 -2.58
CA ARG A 136 1.91 10.77 -2.78
C ARG A 136 1.15 9.52 -2.35
N TRP A 137 1.72 8.34 -2.62
CA TRP A 137 1.17 7.07 -2.17
C TRP A 137 1.21 6.98 -0.65
N HIS A 138 2.35 7.32 -0.04
CA HIS A 138 2.51 7.31 1.41
C HIS A 138 1.71 8.40 2.11
N ALA A 139 1.44 9.55 1.48
CA ALA A 139 0.49 10.54 2.02
C ALA A 139 -0.93 9.96 2.10
N PHE A 140 -1.39 9.26 1.08
CA PHE A 140 -2.68 8.55 1.12
C PHE A 140 -2.72 7.46 2.21
N ILE A 141 -1.61 6.74 2.40
CA ILE A 141 -1.50 5.75 3.47
C ILE A 141 -1.48 6.42 4.85
N ASP A 142 -0.80 7.56 5.00
CA ASP A 142 -0.80 8.35 6.23
C ASP A 142 -2.20 8.86 6.56
N ASP A 143 -2.97 9.32 5.57
CA ASP A 143 -4.36 9.76 5.77
C ASP A 143 -5.23 8.68 6.45
N LEU A 144 -5.02 7.39 6.15
CA LEU A 144 -5.71 6.29 6.86
C LEU A 144 -5.32 6.24 8.34
N PHE A 145 -4.04 6.41 8.66
CA PHE A 145 -3.57 6.45 10.04
C PHE A 145 -4.06 7.71 10.77
N GLN A 146 -4.09 8.86 10.08
CA GLN A 146 -4.60 10.12 10.62
C GLN A 146 -6.09 10.02 10.92
N GLU A 147 -6.90 9.37 10.07
CA GLU A 147 -8.32 9.16 10.38
C GLU A 147 -8.51 8.43 11.72
N HIS A 148 -7.70 7.41 12.02
CA HIS A 148 -7.74 6.77 13.33
C HIS A 148 -7.24 7.70 14.45
N LYS A 149 -6.13 8.40 14.25
CA LYS A 149 -5.60 9.32 15.27
C LYS A 149 -6.59 10.44 15.61
N ASN A 150 -7.39 10.88 14.64
CA ASN A 150 -8.41 11.90 14.80
C ASN A 150 -9.63 11.42 15.61
N THR A 151 -9.84 10.10 15.76
CA THR A 151 -10.91 9.58 16.63
C THR A 151 -10.52 9.54 18.11
N LEU A 152 -9.23 9.68 18.43
CA LEU A 152 -8.72 9.59 19.80
C LEU A 152 -8.92 10.91 20.56
N PRO A 153 -9.17 10.86 21.88
CA PRO A 153 -9.19 12.05 22.70
C PRO A 153 -7.82 12.72 22.73
N ARG A 154 -7.79 14.03 22.94
CA ARG A 154 -6.53 14.75 23.21
C ARG A 154 -5.93 14.27 24.53
N TYR A 155 -4.61 14.30 24.61
CA TYR A 155 -3.91 14.07 25.86
C TYR A 155 -4.41 15.01 26.97
N THR A 156 -4.58 14.46 28.17
CA THR A 156 -4.88 15.23 29.38
C THR A 156 -3.60 15.88 29.92
N GLU A 157 -3.73 16.85 30.83
CA GLU A 157 -2.56 17.49 31.49
C GLU A 157 -1.69 16.48 32.24
N GLU A 158 -2.27 15.40 32.78
CA GLU A 158 -1.52 14.35 33.47
C GLU A 158 -0.68 13.48 32.53
N GLN A 159 -0.99 13.48 31.23
CA GLN A 159 -0.31 12.67 30.21
C GLN A 159 0.80 13.43 29.45
N THR A 160 0.93 14.75 29.66
CA THR A 160 1.93 15.63 29.01
C THR A 160 3.03 16.08 29.96
#